data_AF-A0AAN9SG72-F1
#
_entry.id   AF-A0AAN9SG72-F1
#
_cell.length_a   1.000
_cell.length_b   1.000
_cell.length_c   1.000
_cell.angle_alpha   90.00
_cell.angle_beta   90.00
_cell.angle_gamma   90.00
#
_symmetry.space_group_name_H-M   'P 1'
#
loop_
_entity.id
_entity.type
_entity.pdbx_description
1 polymer ?
#
loop_
_entity_poly.entity_id
_entity_poly.type
_entity_poly.pdbx_seq_one_letter_code
_entity_poly.pdbx_strand_id
1 'polypeptide(L)'
;MFMLYHGIFYSSTQFFVMLLIAACLLCGSVVHVRCLNFSYPTFYYENRTDFNMARNSIIDKGTIQVPIEASGSEISNLSSRVFYSEQLKLWENQRGMKASFNSTFVFNIHPLTSPGGEGFAFILAANTSLPIYSAGQWLGIVNSSSIGVSNIVAVEFDTRKSYPEDVDENHVGVDV
;
A
#
# COMPACT_ATOMS: atom_id res chain seq x y z
N MET A 1 51.33 -51.13 -10.16
CA MET A 1 49.89 -50.79 -10.22
C MET A 1 49.80 -49.31 -10.55
N PHE A 2 49.68 -48.96 -11.83
CA PHE A 2 49.56 -47.57 -12.28
C PHE A 2 48.08 -47.29 -12.59
N MET A 3 47.50 -46.34 -11.87
CA MET A 3 46.12 -45.90 -12.04
C MET A 3 46.12 -44.79 -13.10
N LEU A 4 45.67 -45.10 -14.32
CA LEU A 4 45.47 -44.10 -15.37
C LEU A 4 44.20 -43.31 -15.06
N TYR A 5 44.37 -42.04 -14.68
CA TYR A 5 43.27 -41.08 -14.65
C TYR A 5 42.85 -40.77 -16.09
N HIS A 6 41.70 -41.31 -16.51
CA HIS A 6 41.05 -40.86 -17.74
C HIS A 6 40.42 -39.49 -17.51
N GLY A 7 41.13 -38.44 -17.93
CA GLY A 7 40.56 -37.11 -18.06
C GLY A 7 39.51 -37.10 -19.16
N ILE A 8 38.29 -36.68 -18.83
CA ILE A 8 37.22 -36.47 -19.80
C ILE A 8 37.56 -35.20 -20.60
N PHE A 9 37.84 -35.34 -21.89
CA PHE A 9 38.06 -34.20 -22.80
C PHE A 9 36.75 -33.83 -23.50
N TYR A 10 36.26 -32.61 -23.27
CA TYR A 10 35.09 -32.07 -23.97
C TYR A 10 35.49 -31.51 -25.34
N SER A 11 34.61 -31.66 -26.34
CA SER A 11 34.81 -31.00 -27.63
C SER A 11 34.60 -29.48 -27.50
N SER A 12 35.17 -28.70 -28.43
CA SER A 12 35.00 -27.24 -28.47
C SER A 12 33.50 -26.85 -28.44
N THR A 13 32.66 -27.53 -29.22
CA THR A 13 31.21 -27.31 -29.23
C THR A 13 30.56 -27.62 -27.88
N GLN A 14 30.95 -28.71 -27.22
CA GLN A 14 30.45 -29.05 -25.88
C GLN A 14 30.84 -27.98 -24.85
N PHE A 15 32.05 -27.44 -24.94
CA PHE A 15 32.51 -26.35 -24.06
C PHE A 15 31.65 -25.09 -24.24
N PHE A 16 31.36 -24.67 -25.48
CA PHE A 16 30.49 -23.52 -25.75
C PHE A 16 29.05 -23.73 -25.26
N VAL A 17 28.48 -24.92 -25.44
CA VAL A 17 27.13 -25.24 -24.95
C VAL A 17 27.08 -25.19 -23.42
N MET A 18 28.08 -25.75 -22.74
CA MET A 18 28.18 -25.67 -21.29
C MET A 18 28.31 -24.23 -20.78
N LEU A 19 29.10 -23.39 -21.48
CA LEU A 19 29.23 -21.96 -21.16
C LEU A 19 27.90 -21.23 -21.32
N LEU A 20 27.14 -21.54 -22.38
CA LEU A 20 25.83 -20.93 -22.65
C LEU A 20 24.80 -21.33 -21.58
N ILE A 21 24.75 -22.60 -21.20
CA ILE A 21 23.88 -23.10 -20.13
C ILE A 21 24.24 -22.45 -18.79
N ALA A 22 25.54 -22.37 -18.47
CA ALA A 22 26.02 -21.70 -17.27
C ALA A 22 25.62 -20.21 -17.26
N ALA A 23 25.79 -19.51 -18.38
CA ALA A 23 25.35 -18.12 -18.52
C ALA A 23 23.84 -17.95 -18.37
N CYS A 24 23.02 -18.84 -18.95
CA CYS A 24 21.56 -18.83 -18.78
C CYS A 24 21.13 -19.08 -17.33
N LEU A 25 21.76 -20.03 -16.63
CA LEU A 25 21.49 -20.31 -15.22
C LEU A 25 21.91 -19.14 -14.32
N LEU A 26 23.04 -18.49 -14.61
CA LEU A 26 23.50 -17.29 -13.91
C LEU A 26 22.58 -16.09 -14.16
N CYS A 27 22.10 -15.89 -15.39
CA CYS A 27 21.14 -14.83 -15.72
C CYS A 27 19.75 -15.06 -15.09
N GLY A 28 19.27 -16.31 -15.01
CA GLY A 28 18.02 -16.66 -14.32
C GLY A 28 18.05 -16.46 -12.80
N SER A 29 19.25 -16.29 -12.24
CA SER A 29 19.47 -16.04 -10.80
C SER A 29 19.43 -14.55 -10.43
N VAL A 30 19.34 -13.64 -11.41
CA VAL A 30 19.31 -12.20 -11.14
C VAL A 30 17.96 -11.84 -10.49
N VAL A 31 18.01 -11.51 -9.20
CA VAL A 31 16.86 -11.02 -8.46
C VAL A 31 16.53 -9.62 -8.99
N HIS A 32 15.46 -9.51 -9.78
CA HIS A 32 14.95 -8.20 -10.17
C HIS A 32 14.23 -7.57 -8.97
N VAL A 33 14.94 -6.72 -8.23
CA VAL A 33 14.32 -5.89 -7.19
C VAL A 33 13.60 -4.75 -7.89
N ARG A 34 12.27 -4.69 -7.74
CA ARG A 34 11.46 -3.55 -8.18
C ARG A 34 11.29 -2.58 -7.03
N CYS A 35 11.60 -1.31 -7.28
CA CYS A 35 11.33 -0.21 -6.35
C CYS A 35 10.13 0.58 -6.86
N LEU A 36 9.07 0.65 -6.05
CA LEU A 36 7.94 1.52 -6.31
C LEU A 36 8.29 2.92 -5.81
N ASN A 37 8.25 3.92 -6.70
CA ASN A 37 8.55 5.30 -6.35
C ASN A 37 7.65 6.25 -7.15
N PHE A 38 6.98 7.16 -6.44
CA PHE A 38 6.14 8.18 -7.03
C PHE A 38 6.13 9.43 -6.14
N SER A 39 5.87 10.59 -6.72
CA SER A 39 5.80 11.86 -6.00
C SER A 39 4.79 12.78 -6.67
N TYR A 40 3.87 13.32 -5.86
CA TYR A 40 2.85 14.26 -6.30
C TYR A 40 2.91 15.52 -5.42
N PRO A 41 3.64 16.57 -5.84
CA PRO A 41 3.61 17.86 -5.16
C PRO A 41 2.24 18.53 -5.25
N THR A 42 1.46 18.19 -6.27
CA THR A 42 0.11 18.67 -6.54
C THR A 42 -0.63 17.58 -7.33
N PHE A 43 -1.91 17.39 -7.04
CA PHE A 43 -2.76 16.42 -7.74
C PHE A 43 -3.60 17.11 -8.81
N TYR A 44 -3.49 16.64 -10.04
CA TYR A 44 -4.29 17.09 -11.17
C TYR A 44 -5.27 16.01 -11.63
N TYR A 45 -6.30 16.42 -12.36
CA TYR A 45 -7.34 15.51 -12.85
C TYR A 45 -6.76 14.35 -13.67
N GLU A 46 -5.68 14.59 -14.41
CA GLU A 46 -4.98 13.59 -15.22
C GLU A 46 -4.35 12.48 -14.37
N ASN A 47 -4.01 12.75 -13.11
CA ASN A 47 -3.46 11.74 -12.19
C ASN A 47 -4.52 10.72 -11.76
N ARG A 48 -5.81 10.91 -12.09
CA ARG A 48 -6.90 10.02 -11.67
C ARG A 48 -6.69 8.56 -12.05
N THR A 49 -6.01 8.29 -13.16
CA THR A 49 -5.72 6.93 -13.63
C THR A 49 -4.67 6.20 -12.79
N ASP A 50 -3.88 6.94 -12.01
CA ASP A 50 -2.83 6.40 -11.15
C ASP A 50 -3.41 5.84 -9.83
N PHE A 51 -4.72 6.04 -9.60
CA PHE A 51 -5.38 5.71 -8.34
C PHE A 51 -6.64 4.85 -8.51
N ASN A 52 -6.79 3.88 -7.62
CA ASN A 52 -8.05 3.23 -7.31
C ASN A 52 -8.76 4.03 -6.21
N MET A 53 -9.80 4.78 -6.60
CA MET A 53 -10.53 5.69 -5.71
C MET A 53 -11.94 5.17 -5.45
N ALA A 54 -12.36 5.18 -4.18
CA ALA A 54 -13.74 4.89 -3.81
C ALA A 54 -14.68 6.05 -4.22
N ARG A 55 -16.00 5.80 -4.15
CA ARG A 55 -17.04 6.70 -4.67
C ARG A 55 -16.98 8.11 -4.06
N ASN A 56 -16.63 8.22 -2.78
CA ASN A 56 -16.58 9.49 -2.06
C ASN A 56 -15.18 10.10 -2.06
N SER A 57 -14.38 9.91 -3.12
CA SER A 57 -13.08 10.57 -3.28
C SER A 57 -13.00 11.33 -4.60
N ILE A 58 -12.31 12.46 -4.61
CA ILE A 58 -12.06 13.26 -5.83
C ILE A 58 -10.66 13.86 -5.82
N ILE A 59 -10.10 14.07 -7.01
CA ILE A 59 -8.96 14.97 -7.18
C ILE A 59 -9.53 16.34 -7.56
N ASP A 60 -9.33 17.32 -6.68
CA ASP A 60 -9.79 18.70 -6.91
C ASP A 60 -8.86 19.70 -6.22
N LYS A 61 -8.74 20.90 -6.81
CA LYS A 61 -7.94 22.02 -6.30
C LYS A 61 -6.51 21.64 -5.88
N GLY A 62 -5.86 20.75 -6.63
CA GLY A 62 -4.48 20.32 -6.33
C GLY A 62 -4.35 19.23 -5.27
N THR A 63 -5.46 18.67 -4.79
CA THR A 63 -5.51 17.74 -3.64
C THR A 63 -6.31 16.48 -3.96
N ILE A 64 -6.11 15.42 -3.17
CA ILE A 64 -7.06 14.30 -3.08
C ILE A 64 -7.95 14.56 -1.86
N GLN A 65 -9.27 14.58 -2.04
CA GLN A 65 -10.23 14.67 -0.94
C GLN A 65 -10.77 13.29 -0.58
N VAL A 66 -10.76 12.96 0.72
CA VAL A 66 -11.15 11.64 1.26
C VAL A 66 -11.79 11.82 2.66
N PRO A 67 -13.13 11.84 2.81
CA PRO A 67 -14.14 11.87 1.76
C PRO A 67 -14.31 13.26 1.11
N ILE A 68 -15.06 13.34 0.01
CA ILE A 68 -15.39 14.60 -0.68
C ILE A 68 -16.08 15.59 0.25
N GLU A 69 -15.67 16.86 0.18
CA GLU A 69 -16.43 17.98 0.75
C GLU A 69 -17.68 18.18 -0.13
N ALA A 70 -18.83 17.70 0.32
CA ALA A 70 -20.05 17.93 -0.43
C ALA A 70 -20.47 19.41 -0.26
N SER A 71 -20.24 20.23 -1.28
CA SER A 71 -20.70 21.62 -1.32
C SER A 71 -22.23 21.65 -1.23
N GLY A 72 -22.76 21.77 -0.01
CA GLY A 72 -24.19 21.85 0.29
C GLY A 72 -24.92 20.52 0.53
N SER A 73 -24.23 19.38 0.71
CA SER A 73 -24.86 18.14 1.20
C SER A 73 -24.37 17.77 2.59
N GLU A 74 -25.14 16.91 3.28
CA GLU A 74 -24.77 16.41 4.60
C GLU A 74 -23.49 15.58 4.51
N ILE A 75 -22.47 15.98 5.27
CA ILE A 75 -21.16 15.29 5.36
C ILE A 75 -21.15 14.23 6.49
N SER A 76 -22.32 13.69 6.84
CA SER A 76 -22.45 12.71 7.92
C SER A 76 -22.21 11.30 7.42
N ASN A 77 -21.50 10.50 8.22
CA ASN A 77 -21.28 9.06 7.98
C ASN A 77 -20.68 8.73 6.60
N LEU A 78 -19.77 9.57 6.10
CA LEU A 78 -19.03 9.31 4.89
C LEU A 78 -17.71 8.58 5.21
N SER A 79 -17.40 7.56 4.44
CA SER A 79 -16.07 6.97 4.36
C SER A 79 -15.60 6.92 2.91
N SER A 80 -14.29 6.91 2.73
CA SER A 80 -13.68 6.74 1.42
C SER A 80 -12.25 6.20 1.54
N ARG A 81 -11.70 5.74 0.42
CA ARG A 81 -10.31 5.28 0.30
C ARG A 81 -9.73 5.64 -1.06
N VAL A 82 -8.42 5.81 -1.09
CA VAL A 82 -7.64 6.01 -2.31
C VAL A 82 -6.38 5.17 -2.21
N PHE A 83 -6.15 4.31 -3.20
CA PHE A 83 -4.93 3.52 -3.33
C PHE A 83 -4.20 3.88 -4.60
N TYR A 84 -2.87 3.88 -4.55
CA TYR A 84 -2.06 3.86 -5.77
C TYR A 84 -2.33 2.57 -6.55
N SER A 85 -2.40 2.66 -7.88
CA SER A 85 -2.81 1.55 -8.74
C SER A 85 -1.78 0.42 -8.80
N GLU A 86 -0.49 0.75 -8.71
CA GLU A 86 0.57 -0.27 -8.65
C GLU A 86 0.74 -0.80 -7.23
N GLN A 87 0.80 -2.13 -7.10
CA GLN A 87 0.94 -2.79 -5.81
C GLN A 87 2.40 -2.83 -5.34
N LEU A 88 2.62 -2.45 -4.08
CA LEU A 88 3.90 -2.66 -3.39
C LEU A 88 3.98 -4.08 -2.84
N LYS A 89 4.92 -4.89 -3.35
CA LYS A 89 5.21 -6.23 -2.77
C LYS A 89 6.01 -6.08 -1.48
N LEU A 90 5.35 -6.25 -0.34
CA LEU A 90 5.97 -6.05 0.99
C LEU A 90 6.93 -7.17 1.41
N TRP A 91 6.71 -8.41 0.98
CA TRP A 91 7.62 -9.53 1.26
C TRP A 91 7.52 -10.66 0.24
N GLU A 92 8.53 -11.53 0.22
CA GLU A 92 8.57 -12.78 -0.54
C GLU A 92 9.15 -13.91 0.32
N ASN A 93 8.29 -14.82 0.77
CA ASN A 93 8.66 -15.88 1.70
C ASN A 93 9.71 -16.84 1.13
N GLN A 94 9.60 -17.23 -0.14
CA GLN A 94 10.51 -18.19 -0.77
C GLN A 94 11.97 -17.70 -0.81
N ARG A 95 12.16 -16.39 -0.85
CA ARG A 95 13.49 -15.75 -0.94
C ARG A 95 13.90 -15.05 0.35
N GLY A 96 13.05 -15.07 1.39
CA GLY A 96 13.28 -14.36 2.63
C GLY A 96 13.37 -12.83 2.47
N MET A 97 12.81 -12.27 1.40
CA MET A 97 12.92 -10.84 1.10
C MET A 97 11.82 -10.06 1.81
N LYS A 98 12.17 -8.89 2.35
CA LYS A 98 11.23 -7.91 2.92
C LYS A 98 11.51 -6.53 2.31
N ALA A 99 10.47 -5.79 1.99
CA ALA A 99 10.58 -4.42 1.52
C ALA A 99 10.75 -3.47 2.71
N SER A 100 11.48 -2.38 2.47
CA SER A 100 11.45 -1.18 3.30
C SER A 100 10.81 -0.08 2.47
N PHE A 101 10.01 0.78 3.10
CA PHE A 101 9.39 1.91 2.42
C PHE A 101 9.47 3.15 3.29
N ASN A 102 9.37 4.30 2.64
CA ASN A 102 9.17 5.59 3.27
C ASN A 102 8.04 6.30 2.51
N SER A 103 7.18 6.99 3.23
CA SER A 103 6.12 7.82 2.67
C SER A 103 6.13 9.16 3.39
N THR A 104 5.92 10.23 2.63
CA THR A 104 5.78 11.58 3.17
C THR A 104 4.62 12.23 2.46
N PHE A 105 3.67 12.73 3.24
CA PHE A 105 2.48 13.39 2.74
C PHE A 105 2.14 14.57 3.63
N VAL A 106 1.40 15.52 3.05
CA VAL A 106 0.81 16.64 3.76
C VAL A 106 -0.69 16.50 3.61
N PHE A 107 -1.41 16.64 4.72
CA PHE A 107 -2.86 16.61 4.74
C PHE A 107 -3.37 17.78 5.58
N ASN A 108 -4.64 18.13 5.37
CA ASN A 108 -5.32 19.16 6.13
C ASN A 108 -6.70 18.62 6.53
N ILE A 109 -7.03 18.73 7.82
CA ILE A 109 -8.36 18.40 8.35
C ILE A 109 -8.99 19.71 8.80
N HIS A 110 -10.11 20.07 8.19
CA HIS A 110 -10.89 21.24 8.56
C HIS A 110 -12.26 20.79 9.08
N PRO A 111 -12.56 20.95 10.38
CA PRO A 111 -13.85 20.56 10.92
C PRO A 111 -14.97 21.45 10.36
N LEU A 112 -16.03 20.81 9.85
CA LEU A 112 -17.21 21.47 9.31
C LEU A 112 -18.45 21.30 10.22
N THR A 113 -18.36 20.47 11.25
CA THR A 113 -19.40 20.21 12.26
C THR A 113 -18.85 20.33 13.68
N SER A 114 -19.74 20.40 14.67
CA SER A 114 -19.42 20.35 16.08
C SER A 114 -20.34 19.34 16.81
N PRO A 115 -19.82 18.21 17.35
CA PRO A 115 -18.42 17.80 17.26
C PRO A 115 -17.99 17.49 15.82
N GLY A 116 -16.71 17.74 15.54
CA GLY A 116 -16.06 17.30 14.29
C GLY A 116 -15.60 15.86 14.40
N GLY A 117 -15.15 15.28 13.29
CA GLY A 117 -14.66 13.90 13.22
C GLY A 117 -14.70 13.37 11.79
N GLU A 118 -14.06 12.24 11.49
CA GLU A 118 -13.50 11.28 12.46
C GLU A 118 -11.96 11.20 12.37
N GLY A 119 -11.38 11.50 11.21
CA GLY A 119 -9.93 11.52 11.06
C GLY A 119 -9.49 11.11 9.66
N PHE A 120 -8.23 10.72 9.56
CA PHE A 120 -7.58 10.24 8.34
C PHE A 120 -6.62 9.10 8.67
N ALA A 121 -6.38 8.17 7.73
CA ALA A 121 -5.36 7.15 7.91
C ALA A 121 -4.56 6.88 6.64
N PHE A 122 -3.25 6.67 6.80
CA PHE A 122 -2.40 6.04 5.80
C PHE A 122 -2.47 4.52 5.99
N ILE A 123 -2.82 3.78 4.94
CA ILE A 123 -3.06 2.34 5.04
C ILE A 123 -2.24 1.53 4.03
N LEU A 124 -1.77 0.36 4.48
CA LEU A 124 -1.30 -0.73 3.64
C LEU A 124 -2.32 -1.86 3.73
N ALA A 125 -2.93 -2.24 2.60
CA ALA A 125 -3.99 -3.25 2.58
C ALA A 125 -3.83 -4.18 1.38
N ALA A 126 -4.09 -5.48 1.61
CA ALA A 126 -4.17 -6.45 0.52
C ALA A 126 -5.45 -6.28 -0.34
N ASN A 127 -6.53 -5.77 0.27
CA ASN A 127 -7.78 -5.46 -0.41
C ASN A 127 -8.00 -3.95 -0.45
N THR A 128 -8.14 -3.42 -1.66
CA THR A 128 -8.35 -1.98 -1.92
C THR A 128 -9.81 -1.55 -1.80
N SER A 129 -10.74 -2.50 -1.67
CA SER A 129 -12.18 -2.22 -1.57
C SER A 129 -12.51 -1.49 -0.28
N LEU A 130 -13.39 -0.49 -0.36
CA LEU A 130 -13.94 0.17 0.82
C LEU A 130 -14.94 -0.77 1.51
N PRO A 131 -14.76 -1.12 2.80
CA PRO A 131 -15.72 -1.94 3.52
C PRO A 131 -17.05 -1.19 3.65
N ILE A 132 -18.16 -1.91 3.53
CA ILE A 132 -19.48 -1.33 3.76
C ILE A 132 -19.61 -1.00 5.26
N TYR A 133 -20.30 0.09 5.59
CA TYR A 133 -20.50 0.54 6.97
C TYR A 133 -19.20 0.81 7.73
N SER A 134 -18.24 1.43 7.04
CA SER A 134 -16.90 1.78 7.55
C SER A 134 -16.73 3.27 7.86
N ALA A 135 -17.81 4.05 7.98
CA ALA A 135 -17.73 5.44 8.41
C ALA A 135 -17.65 5.55 9.93
N GLY A 136 -17.41 6.76 10.47
CA GLY A 136 -17.31 6.94 11.92
C GLY A 136 -15.94 6.50 12.44
N GLN A 137 -15.97 5.90 13.64
CA GLN A 137 -14.87 5.26 14.35
C GLN A 137 -14.04 4.26 13.54
N TRP A 138 -14.51 3.84 12.37
CA TRP A 138 -13.82 2.86 11.54
C TRP A 138 -12.85 3.50 10.52
N LEU A 139 -12.86 4.83 10.36
CA LEU A 139 -12.00 5.61 9.46
C LEU A 139 -11.94 5.11 8.01
N GLY A 140 -12.96 4.38 7.57
CA GLY A 140 -12.94 3.68 6.30
C GLY A 140 -12.05 2.44 6.26
N ILE A 141 -11.33 2.07 7.32
CA ILE A 141 -10.30 1.00 7.41
C ILE A 141 -10.89 -0.40 7.65
N VAL A 142 -11.91 -0.49 8.49
CA VAL A 142 -12.60 -1.74 8.79
C VAL A 142 -14.10 -1.48 8.94
N ASN A 143 -14.84 -2.50 9.34
CA ASN A 143 -16.17 -2.35 9.92
C ASN A 143 -16.29 -3.35 11.09
N SER A 144 -17.43 -3.37 11.75
CA SER A 144 -17.69 -4.26 12.90
C SER A 144 -17.45 -5.75 12.65
N SER A 145 -17.52 -6.19 11.39
CA SER A 145 -17.30 -7.59 10.99
C SER A 145 -15.88 -7.91 10.53
N SER A 146 -15.04 -6.89 10.32
CA SER A 146 -13.69 -7.07 9.77
C SER A 146 -12.55 -6.81 10.76
N ILE A 147 -12.87 -6.45 12.01
CA ILE A 147 -11.88 -6.31 13.09
C ILE A 147 -11.17 -7.65 13.32
N GLY A 148 -9.83 -7.62 13.36
CA GLY A 148 -9.01 -8.80 13.65
C GLY A 148 -8.98 -9.87 12.55
N VAL A 149 -9.63 -9.65 11.41
CA VAL A 149 -9.61 -10.57 10.26
C VAL A 149 -9.09 -9.91 8.98
N SER A 150 -9.01 -8.58 8.93
CA SER A 150 -8.44 -7.85 7.81
C SER A 150 -6.90 -7.81 7.88
N ASN A 151 -6.23 -8.10 6.77
CA ASN A 151 -4.78 -7.88 6.64
C ASN A 151 -4.50 -6.43 6.25
N ILE A 152 -4.50 -5.54 7.24
CA ILE A 152 -4.29 -4.10 7.06
C ILE A 152 -3.33 -3.61 8.15
N VAL A 153 -2.44 -2.72 7.78
CA VAL A 153 -1.69 -1.89 8.74
C VAL A 153 -2.05 -0.44 8.46
N ALA A 154 -2.34 0.32 9.51
CA ALA A 154 -2.68 1.74 9.39
C ALA A 154 -1.83 2.60 10.31
N VAL A 155 -1.59 3.84 9.87
CA VAL A 155 -1.22 4.96 10.74
C VAL A 155 -2.40 5.92 10.71
N GLU A 156 -3.13 5.99 11.82
CA GLU A 156 -4.32 6.85 11.95
C GLU A 156 -3.99 8.20 12.57
N PHE A 157 -4.76 9.20 12.17
CA PHE A 157 -4.79 10.54 12.72
C PHE A 157 -6.24 10.77 13.15
N ASP A 158 -6.56 10.29 14.35
CA ASP A 158 -7.89 10.36 14.93
C ASP A 158 -8.12 11.77 15.49
N THR A 159 -9.32 12.30 15.27
CA THR A 159 -9.72 13.64 15.69
C THR A 159 -10.88 13.63 16.67
N ARG A 160 -11.39 12.45 17.02
CA ARG A 160 -12.56 12.31 17.85
C ARG A 160 -12.57 10.98 18.59
N LYS A 161 -12.69 11.13 19.91
CA LYS A 161 -13.15 10.05 20.79
C LYS A 161 -14.53 9.51 20.44
N SER A 162 -14.58 8.44 19.66
CA SER A 162 -15.83 7.84 19.17
C SER A 162 -16.30 6.60 19.94
N TYR A 163 -15.45 6.03 20.80
CA TYR A 163 -15.79 4.88 21.65
C TYR A 163 -15.13 4.95 23.05
N PRO A 164 -15.62 4.20 24.06
CA PRO A 164 -15.15 4.34 25.44
C PRO A 164 -13.67 4.01 25.67
N GLU A 165 -13.14 3.04 24.93
CA GLU A 165 -11.75 2.55 25.04
C GLU A 165 -10.71 3.44 24.36
N ASP A 166 -11.15 4.43 23.58
CA ASP A 166 -10.27 5.42 22.98
C ASP A 166 -9.67 6.32 24.07
N VAL A 167 -8.34 6.48 24.06
CA VAL A 167 -7.57 6.90 25.23
C VAL A 167 -7.70 8.40 25.50
N ASP A 168 -7.74 9.22 24.45
CA ASP A 168 -7.84 10.66 24.54
C ASP A 168 -8.81 11.22 23.46
N GLU A 169 -8.90 12.55 23.29
CA GLU A 169 -9.82 13.15 22.32
C GLU A 169 -9.32 13.04 20.88
N ASN A 170 -8.00 13.14 20.66
CA ASN A 170 -7.36 13.15 19.36
C ASN A 170 -5.91 12.63 19.46
N HIS A 171 -5.58 11.62 18.65
CA HIS A 171 -4.28 10.95 18.72
C HIS A 171 -3.75 10.55 17.35
N VAL A 172 -2.52 10.04 17.36
CA VAL A 172 -1.92 9.33 16.23
C VAL A 172 -1.67 7.89 16.67
N GLY A 173 -2.23 6.94 15.93
CA GLY A 173 -2.24 5.52 16.26
C GLY A 173 -1.57 4.65 15.20
N VAL A 174 -1.23 3.41 15.59
CA VAL A 174 -0.82 2.35 14.66
C VAL A 174 -1.73 1.16 14.86
N ASP A 175 -2.46 0.80 13.80
CA ASP A 175 -3.40 -0.32 13.82
C ASP A 175 -2.84 -1.52 13.05
N VAL A 176 -3.04 -2.72 13.61
CA VAL A 176 -2.53 -4.00 13.08
C VAL A 176 -3.58 -5.10 13.22
#